data_AF-A0A2P5KA72-F1
#
_entry.id   AF-A0A2P5KA72-F1
#
_cell.length_a   1.000
_cell.length_b   1.000
_cell.length_c   1.000
_cell.angle_alpha   90.00
_cell.angle_beta   90.00
_cell.angle_gamma   90.00
#
_symmetry.space_group_name_H-M   'P 1'
#
loop_
_entity.id
_entity.type
_entity.pdbx_description
1 polymer ?
#
loop_
_entity_poly.entity_id
_entity_poly.type
_entity_poly.pdbx_seq_one_letter_code
_entity_poly.pdbx_strand_id
1 'polypeptide(L)'
;MSKINISRFDVSEHLDSEEMIAAYLNAAIAEGDPDLLTAAISDIAKARGIAKVAETAGLGRESIYKTLSPGSKPRYETIVKLLHALGVRLSVEPEKASA
;
A
#
# COMPACT_ATOMS: atom_id res chain seq x y z
N MET A 1 8.66 13.64 37.80
CA MET A 1 8.38 13.89 36.37
C MET A 1 8.17 12.55 35.69
N SER A 2 7.02 12.32 35.08
CA SER A 2 6.75 11.08 34.34
C SER A 2 7.59 11.05 33.07
N LYS A 3 8.29 9.94 32.79
CA LYS A 3 9.05 9.76 31.54
C LYS A 3 8.08 9.68 30.36
N ILE A 4 8.31 10.53 29.35
CA ILE A 4 7.63 10.43 28.06
C ILE A 4 8.34 9.32 27.26
N ASN A 5 7.58 8.35 26.75
CA ASN A 5 8.11 7.29 25.89
C ASN A 5 7.93 7.71 24.43
N ILE A 6 9.02 7.78 23.67
CA ILE A 6 9.04 8.19 22.26
C ILE A 6 9.49 6.99 21.43
N SER A 7 8.74 6.64 20.39
CA SER A 7 9.11 5.63 19.40
C SER A 7 9.26 6.26 18.01
N ARG A 8 9.91 5.55 17.09
CA ARG A 8 9.95 5.92 15.68
C ARG A 8 8.56 5.70 15.08
N PHE A 9 8.06 6.66 14.30
CA PHE A 9 6.78 6.52 13.61
C PHE A 9 6.83 5.36 12.60
N ASP A 10 5.81 4.52 12.63
CA ASP A 10 5.59 3.42 11.70
C ASP A 10 4.15 3.48 11.19
N VAL A 11 3.96 3.85 9.93
CA VAL A 11 2.61 4.04 9.35
C VAL A 11 1.80 2.75 9.39
N SER A 12 2.44 1.57 9.35
CA SER A 12 1.76 0.29 9.38
C SER A 12 0.99 0.03 10.68
N GLU A 13 1.32 0.73 11.77
CA GLU A 13 0.59 0.68 13.04
C GLU A 13 -0.75 1.45 13.01
N HIS A 14 -0.98 2.25 11.96
CA HIS A 14 -2.16 3.12 11.80
C HIS A 14 -3.05 2.73 10.60
N LEU A 15 -2.73 1.64 9.91
CA LEU A 15 -3.49 1.12 8.75
C LEU A 15 -4.46 0.02 9.20
N ASP A 16 -5.33 0.35 10.15
CA ASP A 16 -6.19 -0.58 10.88
C ASP A 16 -7.64 -0.69 10.35
N SER A 17 -8.03 0.20 9.44
CA SER A 17 -9.36 0.25 8.81
C SER A 17 -9.28 0.32 7.29
N GLU A 18 -10.33 -0.17 6.61
CA GLU A 18 -10.41 -0.14 5.15
C GLU A 18 -10.43 1.30 4.62
N GLU A 19 -11.08 2.20 5.35
CA GLU A 19 -11.15 3.62 5.03
C GLU A 19 -9.78 4.29 5.07
N MET A 20 -8.96 3.99 6.10
CA MET A 20 -7.60 4.52 6.21
C MET A 20 -6.69 3.97 5.12
N ILE A 21 -6.81 2.68 4.80
CA ILE A 21 -6.04 2.05 3.72
C ILE A 21 -6.38 2.69 2.37
N ALA A 22 -7.67 2.87 2.07
CA ALA A 22 -8.12 3.50 0.84
C ALA A 22 -7.65 4.97 0.76
N ALA A 23 -7.79 5.74 1.83
CA ALA A 23 -7.31 7.12 1.89
C ALA A 23 -5.80 7.22 1.69
N TYR A 24 -5.03 6.32 2.31
CA TYR A 24 -3.57 6.29 2.19
C TYR A 24 -3.11 5.94 0.77
N LEU A 25 -3.72 4.94 0.13
CA LEU A 25 -3.43 4.61 -1.27
C LEU A 25 -3.81 5.72 -2.22
N ASN A 26 -4.97 6.36 -2.03
CA ASN A 26 -5.39 7.48 -2.88
C ASN A 26 -4.43 8.67 -2.75
N ALA A 27 -3.93 8.95 -1.54
CA ALA A 27 -2.91 9.97 -1.34
C ALA A 27 -1.60 9.60 -2.07
N ALA A 28 -1.15 8.35 -2.00
CA ALA A 28 0.04 7.89 -2.71
C ALA A 28 -0.12 7.97 -4.25
N ILE A 29 -1.29 7.61 -4.77
CA ILE A 29 -1.61 7.70 -6.21
C ILE A 29 -1.62 9.15 -6.69
N ALA A 30 -2.15 10.08 -5.87
CA ALA A 30 -2.28 11.49 -6.23
C ALA A 30 -0.94 12.21 -6.42
N GLU A 31 0.14 11.75 -5.78
CA GLU A 31 1.49 12.29 -5.96
C GLU A 31 2.09 11.94 -7.35
N GLY A 32 1.52 10.94 -8.04
CA GLY A 32 1.98 10.52 -9.36
C GLY A 32 3.34 9.80 -9.37
N ASP A 33 3.88 9.45 -8.19
CA ASP A 33 5.13 8.72 -8.03
C ASP A 33 4.87 7.20 -7.90
N PRO A 34 5.33 6.38 -8.87
CA PRO A 34 5.19 4.92 -8.80
C PRO A 34 5.88 4.28 -7.58
N ASP A 35 7.01 4.83 -7.13
CA ASP A 35 7.73 4.31 -5.97
C ASP A 35 6.93 4.55 -4.69
N LEU A 36 6.23 5.69 -4.59
CA LEU A 36 5.35 5.97 -3.47
C LEU A 36 4.14 5.01 -3.41
N LEU A 37 3.55 4.71 -4.57
CA LEU A 37 2.47 3.70 -4.64
C LEU A 37 2.95 2.32 -4.18
N THR A 38 4.13 1.88 -4.64
CA THR A 38 4.66 0.57 -4.22
C THR A 38 5.03 0.54 -2.74
N ALA A 39 5.57 1.64 -2.20
CA ALA A 39 5.83 1.78 -0.77
C ALA A 39 4.54 1.69 0.05
N ALA A 40 3.48 2.41 -0.35
CA ALA A 40 2.20 2.36 0.34
C ALA A 40 1.60 0.94 0.36
N ILE A 41 1.64 0.24 -0.78
CA ILE A 41 1.20 -1.17 -0.86
C ILE A 41 2.02 -2.06 0.09
N SER A 42 3.33 -1.82 0.21
CA SER A 42 4.22 -2.54 1.12
C SER A 42 3.86 -2.30 2.59
N ASP A 43 3.60 -1.05 2.96
CA ASP A 43 3.22 -0.66 4.32
C ASP A 43 1.89 -1.31 4.73
N ILE A 44 0.91 -1.34 3.84
CA ILE A 44 -0.38 -2.00 4.09
C ILE A 44 -0.19 -3.52 4.17
N ALA A 45 0.62 -4.10 3.28
CA ALA A 45 0.91 -5.55 3.31
C ALA A 45 1.61 -5.95 4.61
N LYS A 46 2.48 -5.10 5.16
CA LYS A 46 3.08 -5.27 6.48
C LYS A 46 2.03 -5.21 7.58
N ALA A 47 1.13 -4.21 7.56
CA ALA A 47 0.04 -4.06 8.54
C ALA A 47 -0.92 -5.28 8.56
N ARG A 48 -1.23 -5.85 7.39
CA ARG A 48 -2.13 -7.01 7.24
C ARG A 48 -1.45 -8.37 7.40
N GLY A 49 -0.12 -8.39 7.39
CA GLY A 49 0.70 -9.60 7.38
C GLY A 49 0.97 -10.10 5.95
N ILE A 50 2.22 -9.93 5.51
CA ILE A 50 2.68 -10.24 4.14
C ILE A 50 2.35 -11.67 3.70
N ALA A 51 2.42 -12.65 4.60
CA ALA A 51 2.11 -14.04 4.27
C ALA A 51 0.66 -14.24 3.83
N LYS A 52 -0.28 -13.59 4.53
CA LYS A 52 -1.72 -13.65 4.21
C LYS A 52 -2.02 -12.94 2.89
N VAL A 53 -1.36 -11.81 2.65
CA VAL A 53 -1.48 -11.06 1.38
C VAL A 53 -0.94 -11.88 0.22
N ALA A 54 0.22 -12.52 0.39
CA ALA A 54 0.81 -13.40 -0.62
C ALA A 54 -0.12 -14.54 -1.04
N GLU A 55 -0.67 -15.25 -0.05
CA GLU A 55 -1.64 -16.32 -0.27
C GLU A 55 -2.88 -15.81 -1.02
N THR A 56 -3.49 -14.72 -0.54
CA THR A 56 -4.72 -14.16 -1.12
C THR A 56 -4.49 -13.63 -2.54
N ALA A 57 -3.32 -13.04 -2.81
CA ALA A 57 -2.96 -12.55 -4.14
C ALA A 57 -2.52 -13.65 -5.12
N GLY A 58 -2.34 -14.89 -4.65
CA GLY A 58 -1.76 -15.98 -5.44
C GLY A 58 -0.30 -15.72 -5.84
N LEU A 59 0.45 -15.01 -5.00
CA LEU A 59 1.85 -14.64 -5.24
C LEU A 59 2.77 -15.29 -4.20
N GLY A 60 4.01 -15.58 -4.58
CA GLY A 60 5.04 -15.96 -3.62
C GLY A 60 5.49 -14.76 -2.78
N ARG A 61 5.84 -14.98 -1.50
CA ARG A 61 6.38 -13.92 -0.61
C ARG A 61 7.58 -13.20 -1.22
N GLU A 62 8.50 -13.95 -1.82
CA GLU A 62 9.69 -13.42 -2.48
C GLU A 62 9.33 -12.57 -3.72
N SER A 63 8.29 -12.99 -4.45
CA SER A 63 7.73 -12.21 -5.56
C SER A 63 7.18 -10.88 -5.08
N ILE A 64 6.49 -10.84 -3.92
CA ILE A 64 5.98 -9.59 -3.34
C ILE A 64 7.13 -8.64 -3.01
N TYR A 65 8.17 -9.10 -2.31
CA TYR A 65 9.32 -8.25 -1.97
C TYR A 65 10.00 -7.67 -3.22
N LYS A 66 10.15 -8.47 -4.28
CA LYS A 66 10.71 -7.99 -5.55
C LYS A 66 9.77 -7.04 -6.31
N THR A 67 8.45 -7.26 -6.18
CA THR A 67 7.41 -6.44 -6.84
C THR A 67 7.26 -5.08 -6.17
N LEU A 68 7.55 -4.99 -4.87
CA LEU A 68 7.37 -3.78 -4.06
C LEU A 68 8.71 -3.14 -3.65
N SER A 69 9.83 -3.58 -4.23
CA SER A 69 11.13 -2.95 -3.98
C SER A 69 11.22 -1.59 -4.69
N PRO A 70 11.95 -0.61 -4.14
CA PRO A 70 12.18 0.68 -4.79
C PRO A 70 12.71 0.54 -6.23
N GLY A 71 12.20 1.33 -7.17
CA GLY A 71 12.57 1.30 -8.58
C GLY A 71 12.05 0.09 -9.35
N SER A 72 11.24 -0.77 -8.73
CA SER A 72 10.58 -1.87 -9.43
C SER A 72 9.51 -1.35 -10.39
N LYS A 73 9.26 -2.12 -11.46
CA LYS A 73 8.21 -1.82 -12.44
C LYS A 73 7.17 -2.94 -12.43
N PRO A 74 6.32 -3.01 -11.40
CA PRO A 74 5.32 -4.06 -11.31
C PRO A 74 4.34 -3.96 -12.48
N ARG A 75 3.91 -5.11 -13.01
CA ARG A 75 2.86 -5.14 -14.01
C ARG A 75 1.55 -4.67 -13.38
N TYR A 76 0.72 -3.99 -14.17
CA TYR A 76 -0.61 -3.56 -13.73
C TYR A 76 -1.44 -4.70 -13.12
N GLU A 77 -1.45 -5.88 -13.75
CA GLU A 77 -2.15 -7.06 -13.24
C GLU A 77 -1.68 -7.45 -11.81
N THR A 78 -0.39 -7.31 -11.53
CA THR A 78 0.17 -7.61 -10.21
C THR A 78 -0.30 -6.59 -9.17
N ILE A 79 -0.34 -5.30 -9.53
CA ILE A 79 -0.88 -4.25 -8.66
C ILE A 79 -2.34 -4.53 -8.33
N VAL A 80 -3.17 -4.83 -9.34
CA VAL A 80 -4.60 -5.12 -9.15
C VAL A 80 -4.81 -6.32 -8.22
N LYS A 81 -4.05 -7.41 -8.40
CA LYS A 81 -4.12 -8.58 -7.49
C LYS A 81 -3.77 -8.23 -6.05
N LEU A 82 -2.73 -7.44 -5.85
CA LEU A 82 -2.33 -6.99 -4.51
C LEU A 82 -3.41 -6.10 -3.88
N LEU A 83 -3.96 -5.13 -4.62
CA LEU A 83 -5.03 -4.27 -4.11
C LEU A 83 -6.26 -5.09 -3.68
N HIS A 84 -6.68 -6.07 -4.48
CA HIS A 84 -7.76 -6.97 -4.09
C HIS A 84 -7.44 -7.80 -2.85
N ALA A 85 -6.21 -8.32 -2.74
CA ALA A 85 -5.76 -9.04 -1.55
C ALA A 85 -5.70 -8.15 -0.29
N LEU A 86 -5.58 -6.84 -0.48
CA LEU A 86 -5.62 -5.83 0.58
C LEU A 86 -7.04 -5.31 0.88
N GLY A 87 -8.08 -5.84 0.22
CA GLY A 87 -9.48 -5.45 0.45
C GLY A 87 -9.94 -4.21 -0.32
N VAL A 88 -9.11 -3.67 -1.21
CA VAL A 88 -9.38 -2.43 -1.96
C VAL A 88 -9.41 -2.66 -3.47
N ARG A 89 -9.88 -1.67 -4.23
CA ARG A 89 -9.95 -1.69 -5.69
C ARG A 89 -9.55 -0.32 -6.25
N LEU A 90 -9.02 -0.30 -7.47
CA LEU A 90 -8.86 0.95 -8.21
C LEU A 90 -10.21 1.48 -8.68
N SER A 91 -10.36 2.79 -8.63
CA SER A 91 -11.45 3.54 -9.27
C SER A 91 -10.88 4.67 -10.11
N VAL A 92 -11.64 5.09 -11.12
CA VAL A 92 -11.32 6.25 -11.96
C VAL A 92 -12.24 7.38 -11.54
N GLU A 93 -11.65 8.55 -11.31
CA GLU A 93 -12.35 9.80 -11.01
C GLU A 93 -11.99 10.82 -12.10
N PRO A 94 -12.85 11.82 -12.38
CA PRO A 94 -12.47 12.91 -13.26
C PRO A 94 -11.25 13.62 -12.68
N GLU A 95 -10.22 13.86 -13.50
CA GLU A 95 -9.19 14.83 -13.12
C GLU A 95 -9.89 16.16 -12.84
N LYS A 96 -9.51 16.84 -11.75
CA LYS A 96 -10.04 18.17 -11.46
C LYS A 96 -9.91 18.99 -12.74
N ALA A 97 -11.05 19.45 -13.28
CA ALA A 97 -11.04 20.35 -14.40
C ALA A 97 -10.14 21.53 -14.02
N SER A 98 -9.08 21.76 -14.79
CA SER A 98 -8.30 22.99 -14.70
C SER A 98 -9.30 24.14 -14.90
N ALA A 99 -9.63 24.83 -13.81
CA ALA A 99 -10.41 26.06 -13.86
C ALA A 99 -9.59 27.18 -14.51
#